data_AF-A0A850JF59-F1
#
_entry.id   AF-A0A850JF59-F1
#
_cell.length_a   1.000
_cell.length_b   1.000
_cell.length_c   1.000
_cell.angle_alpha   90.00
_cell.angle_beta   90.00
_cell.angle_gamma   90.00
#
_symmetry.space_group_name_H-M   'P 1'
#
loop_
_entity.id
_entity.type
_entity.pdbx_description
1 polymer ?
#
loop_
_entity_poly.entity_id
_entity_poly.type
_entity_poly.pdbx_seq_one_letter_code
_entity_poly.pdbx_strand_id
1 'polypeptide(L)'
;MSTESAPVNGDDAAEAPLVGPVVCAALRIEARAVRRGLDRTPVVVVGYRARRAARLPDACAALVTVGFGGALDERLRPGDVLVADEIRGPGGTAV
;
A
#
# COMPACT_ATOMS: atom_id res chain seq x y z
N MET A 1 -29.84 2.02 50.34
CA MET A 1 -29.78 1.17 49.13
C MET A 1 -28.83 1.85 48.17
N SER A 2 -27.58 1.37 48.14
CA SER A 2 -26.54 1.82 47.23
C SER A 2 -26.65 1.00 45.94
N THR A 3 -26.74 1.65 44.80
CA THR A 3 -26.49 1.01 43.50
C THR A 3 -25.30 1.71 42.87
N GLU A 4 -24.13 1.15 43.15
CA GLU A 4 -22.89 1.38 42.42
C GLU A 4 -23.03 0.65 41.08
N SER A 5 -23.20 1.41 40.00
CA SER A 5 -23.14 0.88 38.64
C SER A 5 -21.69 0.92 38.19
N ALA A 6 -21.11 -0.27 38.02
CA ALA A 6 -19.75 -0.50 37.57
C ALA A 6 -19.47 0.15 36.20
N PRO A 7 -18.22 0.57 35.92
CA PRO A 7 -17.83 1.04 34.60
C PRO A 7 -17.88 -0.14 33.61
N VAL A 8 -18.57 0.07 32.49
CA VAL A 8 -18.54 -0.80 31.32
C VAL A 8 -17.09 -0.85 30.84
N ASN A 9 -16.43 -1.99 31.04
CA ASN A 9 -15.08 -2.22 30.55
C ASN A 9 -15.07 -1.95 29.04
N GLY A 10 -14.19 -1.02 28.63
CA GLY A 10 -13.95 -0.71 27.24
C GLY A 10 -13.63 -1.99 26.49
N ASP A 11 -14.35 -2.22 25.40
CA ASP A 11 -13.98 -3.16 24.37
C ASP A 11 -12.72 -2.62 23.70
N ASP A 12 -11.59 -2.79 24.37
CA ASP A 12 -10.25 -2.58 23.84
C ASP A 12 -10.01 -3.77 22.90
N ALA A 13 -10.70 -3.75 21.77
CA ALA A 13 -10.46 -4.64 20.65
C ALA A 13 -9.02 -4.38 20.23
N ALA A 14 -8.09 -5.14 20.84
CA ALA A 14 -6.66 -4.97 20.70
C ALA A 14 -6.33 -4.68 19.25
N GLU A 15 -5.99 -3.43 18.96
CA GLU A 15 -5.79 -2.94 17.61
C GLU A 15 -4.73 -3.85 16.97
N ALA A 16 -5.15 -4.66 15.99
CA ALA A 16 -4.28 -5.68 15.42
C ALA A 16 -2.99 -4.98 14.98
N PRO A 17 -1.78 -5.52 15.31
CA PRO A 17 -0.54 -4.79 15.10
C PRO A 17 -0.43 -4.31 13.67
N LEU A 18 -0.47 -2.99 13.47
CA LEU A 18 -0.37 -2.39 12.15
C LEU A 18 0.98 -2.78 11.54
N VAL A 19 0.93 -3.48 10.42
CA VAL A 19 2.13 -3.74 9.63
C VAL A 19 2.68 -2.38 9.17
N GLY A 20 3.99 -2.25 9.10
CA GLY A 20 4.63 -1.08 8.48
C GLY A 20 4.20 -0.86 7.03
N PRO A 21 4.79 0.10 6.31
CA PRO A 21 4.42 0.37 4.93
C PRO A 21 4.54 -0.89 4.06
N VAL A 22 3.59 -1.08 3.14
CA VAL A 22 3.56 -2.22 2.22
C VAL A 22 3.74 -1.71 0.80
N VAL A 23 4.73 -2.25 0.09
CA VAL A 23 5.01 -1.90 -1.31
C VAL A 23 4.22 -2.82 -2.24
N CYS A 24 3.37 -2.23 -3.05
CA CYS A 24 2.54 -2.88 -4.05
C CYS A 24 3.21 -2.79 -5.43
N ALA A 25 3.44 -3.93 -6.07
CA ALA A 25 3.91 -4.00 -7.45
C ALA A 25 2.93 -4.80 -8.32
N ALA A 26 2.67 -4.34 -9.54
CA ALA A 26 1.74 -5.04 -10.42
C ALA A 26 2.34 -6.34 -10.96
N LEU A 27 3.65 -6.36 -11.23
CA LEU A 27 4.35 -7.45 -11.88
C LEU A 27 5.47 -8.02 -11.00
N ARG A 28 5.83 -9.29 -11.27
CA ARG A 28 6.93 -9.95 -10.56
C ARG A 28 8.29 -9.29 -10.83
N ILE A 29 8.49 -8.74 -12.02
CA ILE A 29 9.75 -8.07 -12.37
C ILE A 29 9.93 -6.75 -11.61
N GLU A 30 8.87 -5.97 -11.46
CA GLU A 30 8.84 -4.75 -10.64
C GLU A 30 9.14 -5.08 -9.18
N ALA A 31 8.44 -6.06 -8.61
CA ALA A 31 8.70 -6.53 -7.25
C ALA A 31 10.15 -7.00 -7.07
N ARG A 32 10.71 -7.70 -8.06
CA ARG A 32 12.11 -8.16 -8.02
C ARG A 32 13.11 -7.00 -8.12
N ALA A 33 12.78 -5.91 -8.81
CA ALA A 33 13.62 -4.74 -8.89
C ALA A 33 13.73 -4.06 -7.50
N VAL A 34 12.60 -3.81 -6.86
CA VAL A 34 12.57 -3.06 -5.59
C VAL A 34 13.00 -3.90 -4.38
N ARG A 35 12.72 -5.21 -4.35
CA ARG A 35 13.16 -6.10 -3.25
C ARG A 35 14.67 -6.11 -3.04
N ARG A 36 15.47 -5.76 -4.05
CA ARG A 36 16.92 -5.68 -3.89
C ARG A 36 17.39 -4.47 -3.08
N GLY A 37 16.56 -3.42 -3.01
CA GLY A 37 16.85 -2.19 -2.27
C GLY A 37 16.06 -2.04 -0.97
N LEU A 38 15.23 -3.03 -0.60
CA LEU A 38 14.38 -2.99 0.59
C LEU A 38 14.79 -4.13 1.53
N ASP A 39 14.99 -3.80 2.82
CA ASP A 39 15.38 -4.78 3.84
C ASP A 39 14.14 -5.41 4.50
N ARG A 40 13.36 -4.59 5.23
CA ARG A 40 12.24 -5.08 6.08
C ARG A 40 10.85 -4.78 5.53
N THR A 41 10.76 -4.01 4.45
CA THR A 41 9.47 -3.55 3.90
C THR A 41 8.84 -4.66 3.05
N PRO A 42 7.63 -5.14 3.40
CA PRO A 42 6.95 -6.15 2.59
C PRO A 42 6.67 -5.65 1.17
N VAL A 43 6.95 -6.50 0.18
CA VAL A 43 6.64 -6.23 -1.24
C VAL A 43 5.65 -7.26 -1.75
N VAL A 44 4.44 -6.82 -2.08
CA VAL A 44 3.32 -7.67 -2.52
C VAL A 44 3.07 -7.49 -4.01
N VAL A 45 2.97 -8.61 -4.74
CA VAL A 45 2.59 -8.60 -6.15
C VAL A 45 1.06 -8.63 -6.26
N VAL A 46 0.47 -7.47 -6.54
CA VAL A 46 -0.99 -7.28 -6.62
C VAL A 46 -1.57 -7.64 -8.00
N GLY A 47 -0.72 -7.82 -9.01
CA GLY A 47 -1.15 -8.11 -10.37
C GLY A 47 -1.61 -6.87 -11.13
N TYR A 48 -1.48 -6.88 -12.46
CA TYR A 48 -2.18 -5.97 -13.38
C TYR A 48 -3.64 -5.77 -12.96
N ARG A 49 -4.06 -4.50 -12.88
CA ARG A 49 -5.38 -4.04 -12.41
C ARG A 49 -5.73 -4.50 -10.98
N ALA A 50 -4.73 -4.71 -10.12
CA ALA A 50 -4.89 -5.12 -8.73
C ALA A 50 -5.73 -6.41 -8.54
N ARG A 51 -5.72 -7.32 -9.52
CA ARG A 51 -6.51 -8.58 -9.49
C ARG A 51 -6.22 -9.51 -8.30
N ARG A 52 -5.15 -9.23 -7.54
CA ARG A 52 -4.73 -9.97 -6.33
C ARG A 52 -4.65 -9.04 -5.12
N ALA A 53 -5.45 -7.98 -5.07
CA ALA A 53 -5.50 -7.06 -3.94
C ALA A 53 -5.78 -7.76 -2.60
N ALA A 54 -6.52 -8.87 -2.61
CA ALA A 54 -6.77 -9.72 -1.44
C ALA A 54 -5.50 -10.38 -0.83
N ARG A 55 -4.31 -10.15 -1.40
CA ARG A 55 -3.02 -10.55 -0.80
C ARG A 55 -2.40 -9.48 0.08
N LEU A 56 -2.95 -8.26 0.06
CA LEU A 56 -2.53 -7.19 0.95
C LEU A 56 -2.98 -7.52 2.37
N PRO A 57 -2.24 -7.09 3.40
CA PRO A 57 -2.69 -7.23 4.77
C PRO A 57 -3.96 -6.41 5.00
N ASP A 58 -4.79 -6.86 5.92
CA ASP A 58 -6.04 -6.18 6.27
C ASP A 58 -5.79 -4.78 6.87
N ALA A 59 -4.62 -4.57 7.50
CA ALA A 59 -4.21 -3.29 8.05
C ALA A 59 -2.70 -3.04 7.84
N CYS A 60 -2.34 -1.82 7.41
CA CYS A 60 -0.96 -1.37 7.33
C CYS A 60 -0.87 0.16 7.47
N ALA A 61 0.29 0.66 7.87
CA ALA A 61 0.53 2.09 8.07
C ALA A 61 0.43 2.89 6.77
N ALA A 62 0.79 2.30 5.63
CA ALA A 62 0.69 2.91 4.30
C ALA A 62 0.78 1.87 3.18
N LEU A 63 0.12 2.16 2.06
CA LEU A 63 0.31 1.44 0.81
C LEU A 63 1.17 2.31 -0.13
N VAL A 64 2.25 1.73 -0.66
CA VAL A 64 3.15 2.39 -1.60
C VAL A 64 3.10 1.63 -2.93
N THR A 65 2.58 2.24 -3.98
CA THR A 65 2.58 1.60 -5.30
C THR A 65 3.85 1.92 -6.08
N VAL A 66 4.46 0.90 -6.67
CA VAL A 66 5.61 1.04 -7.56
C VAL A 66 5.42 0.21 -8.82
N GLY A 67 5.93 0.70 -9.93
CA GLY A 67 5.88 -0.02 -11.19
C GLY A 67 6.64 0.70 -12.29
N PHE A 68 6.59 0.13 -13.48
CA PHE A 68 7.11 0.77 -14.68
C PHE A 68 5.96 1.36 -15.49
N GLY A 69 6.16 2.58 -16.00
CA GLY A 69 5.20 3.29 -16.82
C GLY A 69 5.84 3.83 -18.10
N GLY A 70 5.04 3.95 -19.15
CA GLY A 70 5.42 4.70 -20.34
C GLY A 70 5.18 6.19 -20.11
N ALA A 71 6.19 7.01 -20.39
CA ALA A 71 6.03 8.46 -20.36
C ALA A 71 5.26 8.95 -21.59
N LEU A 72 4.38 9.93 -21.38
CA LEU A 72 3.69 10.67 -22.45
C LEU A 72 4.21 12.11 -22.58
N ASP A 73 5.13 12.50 -21.70
CA ASP A 73 5.80 13.80 -21.71
C ASP A 73 7.22 13.64 -22.26
N GLU A 74 7.56 14.46 -23.25
CA GLU A 74 8.84 14.40 -23.97
C GLU A 74 10.05 14.87 -23.14
N ARG A 75 9.86 15.35 -21.92
CA ARG A 75 10.96 15.68 -21.00
C ARG A 75 11.45 14.46 -20.24
N LEU A 76 10.58 13.44 -20.10
CA LEU A 76 10.90 12.22 -19.37
C LEU A 76 11.71 11.26 -20.25
N ARG A 77 12.69 10.60 -19.66
CA ARG A 77 13.60 9.67 -20.30
C ARG A 77 13.48 8.28 -19.67
N PRO A 78 13.72 7.20 -20.44
CA PRO A 78 13.86 5.88 -19.86
C PRO A 78 14.94 5.87 -18.77
N GLY A 79 14.59 5.38 -17.59
CA GLY A 79 15.46 5.39 -16.41
C GLY A 79 15.13 6.47 -15.39
N ASP A 80 14.29 7.46 -15.74
CA ASP A 80 13.80 8.43 -14.77
C ASP A 80 12.91 7.77 -13.71
N VAL A 81 13.04 8.25 -12.48
CA VAL A 81 12.19 7.84 -11.35
C VAL A 81 11.24 8.97 -11.02
N LEU A 82 9.95 8.64 -10.96
CA LEU A 82 8.89 9.59 -10.67
C LEU A 82 8.20 9.23 -9.36
N VAL A 83 7.92 10.25 -8.57
CA VAL A 83 7.03 10.19 -7.42
C VAL A 83 5.79 10.97 -7.80
N ALA A 84 4.65 10.28 -7.88
CA ALA A 84 3.39 10.92 -8.19
C ALA A 84 2.85 11.61 -6.94
N ASP A 85 2.40 12.85 -7.10
CA ASP A 85 1.57 13.57 -6.15
C ASP A 85 0.07 13.24 -6.32
N GLU A 86 -0.33 12.80 -7.52
CA GLU A 86 -1.68 12.35 -7.85
C GLU A 86 -1.64 11.18 -8.86
N ILE A 87 -2.49 10.16 -8.68
CA ILE A 87 -2.64 9.05 -9.65
C ILE A 87 -4.04 9.06 -10.26
N ARG A 88 -4.18 9.25 -11.57
CA ARG A 88 -5.50 9.21 -12.24
C ARG A 88 -5.80 7.87 -12.87
N GLY A 89 -6.93 7.27 -12.49
CA GLY A 89 -7.46 6.04 -13.07
C GLY A 89 -8.66 6.30 -13.99
N PRO A 90 -9.12 5.27 -14.73
CA PRO A 90 -10.32 5.38 -15.58
C PRO A 90 -11.61 5.73 -14.83
N GLY A 91 -11.64 5.52 -13.50
CA GLY A 91 -12.77 5.84 -12.62
C GLY A 91 -12.61 7.16 -11.84
N GLY A 92 -11.59 7.97 -12.13
CA GLY A 92 -11.28 9.21 -11.41
C GLY A 92 -9.91 9.19 -10.71
N THR A 93 -9.70 10.15 -9.81
CA THR A 93 -8.44 10.33 -9.06
C THR A 93 -8.28 9.27 -7.96
N ALA A 94 -7.11 8.65 -7.90
CA ALA A 94 -6.57 7.95 -6.75
C ALA A 94 -5.48 8.83 -6.11
N VAL A 95 -5.49 8.86 -4.78
CA VAL A 95 -4.67 9.70 -3.89
C VAL A 95 -3.24 9.94 -4.39
#